data_AF-C8VW20-F1
#
_entry.id   AF-C8VW20-F1
#
_cell.length_a   1.000
_cell.length_b   1.000
_cell.length_c   1.000
_cell.angle_alpha   90.00
_cell.angle_beta   90.00
_cell.angle_gamma   90.00
#
_symmetry.space_group_name_H-M   'P 1'
#
loop_
_entity.id
_entity.type
_entity.pdbx_description
1 polymer ?
#
loop_
_entity_poly.entity_id
_entity_poly.type
_entity_poly.pdbx_seq_one_letter_code
_entity_poly.pdbx_strand_id
1 'polypeptide(L)' 'MLSKDELKLIGMLKANINNPDKLIELYYKNIDRLTVLQKKYPNWKQYLDTETLNKLAESGIPL' A
#
# COMPACT_ATOMS: atom_id res chain seq x y z
N MET A 1 5.50 -12.55 -13.06
CA MET A 1 4.32 -13.24 -12.49
C MET A 1 4.25 -12.92 -11.01
N LEU A 2 3.07 -12.59 -10.47
CA LEU A 2 2.90 -12.32 -9.03
C LEU A 2 2.89 -13.65 -8.26
N SER A 3 3.59 -13.69 -7.14
CA SER A 3 3.52 -14.79 -6.19
C SER A 3 2.16 -14.82 -5.49
N LYS A 4 1.78 -15.98 -4.94
CA LYS A 4 0.56 -16.14 -4.14
C LYS A 4 0.50 -15.16 -2.96
N ASP A 5 1.65 -14.87 -2.37
CA ASP A 5 1.81 -13.92 -1.27
C ASP A 5 1.59 -12.48 -1.72
N GLU A 6 2.15 -12.08 -2.87
CA GLU A 6 1.93 -10.74 -3.44
C GLU A 6 0.45 -10.53 -3.80
N LEU A 7 -0.22 -11.54 -4.37
CA LEU A 7 -1.65 -11.49 -4.67
C LEU A 7 -2.49 -11.31 -3.40
N LYS A 8 -2.15 -12.04 -2.32
CA LYS A 8 -2.82 -11.90 -1.03
C LYS A 8 -2.62 -10.50 -0.46
N LEU A 9 -1.40 -9.96 -0.53
CA LEU A 9 -1.08 -8.61 -0.04
C LEU A 9 -1.84 -7.54 -0.80
N ILE A 10 -1.85 -7.60 -2.14
CA ILE A 10 -2.64 -6.68 -2.98
C ILE A 10 -4.14 -6.78 -2.64
N GLY A 11 -4.65 -7.99 -2.40
CA GLY A 11 -6.03 -8.20 -1.95
C GLY A 11 -6.32 -7.50 -0.62
N MET A 12 -5.42 -7.61 0.36
CA MET A 12 -5.55 -6.92 1.65
C MET A 12 -5.52 -5.40 1.51
N LEU A 13 -4.63 -4.85 0.66
CA LEU A 13 -4.57 -3.41 0.38
C LEU A 13 -5.88 -2.93 -0.27
N LYS A 14 -6.37 -3.64 -1.28
CA LYS A 14 -7.60 -3.30 -1.99
C LYS A 14 -8.84 -3.36 -1.09
N ALA A 15 -8.91 -4.34 -0.19
CA ALA A 15 -10.01 -4.46 0.77
C ALA A 15 -10.05 -3.30 1.78
N ASN A 16 -8.91 -2.63 2.01
CA ASN A 16 -8.77 -1.54 2.96
C ASN A 16 -8.42 -0.21 2.28
N ILE A 17 -8.75 -0.06 1.00
CA ILE A 17 -8.29 1.07 0.17
C ILE A 17 -8.74 2.45 0.71
N ASN A 18 -9.88 2.49 1.40
CA ASN A 18 -10.44 3.69 2.04
C ASN A 18 -10.17 3.72 3.56
N ASN A 19 -9.27 2.87 4.07
CA ASN A 19 -8.92 2.80 5.49
C ASN A 19 -7.42 3.11 5.65
N PRO A 20 -7.04 4.40 5.76
CA PRO A 20 -5.65 4.83 5.85
C PRO A 20 -4.92 4.18 7.03
N ASP A 21 -5.55 4.10 8.20
CA ASP A 21 -4.94 3.49 9.39
C ASP A 21 -4.57 2.02 9.14
N LYS A 22 -5.45 1.29 8.46
CA LYS A 22 -5.19 -0.11 8.11
C LYS A 22 -4.12 -0.26 7.03
N LEU A 23 -4.07 0.66 6.06
CA LEU A 23 -3.01 0.70 5.06
C LEU A 23 -1.65 0.98 5.68
N ILE A 24 -1.58 1.86 6.69
CA ILE A 24 -0.37 2.14 7.45
C ILE A 24 0.11 0.88 8.19
N GLU A 25 -0.80 0.20 8.89
CA GLU A 25 -0.49 -1.06 9.57
C GLU A 25 0.03 -2.12 8.58
N LEU A 26 -0.63 -2.27 7.43
CA LEU A 26 -0.21 -3.20 6.38
C LEU A 26 1.15 -2.83 5.81
N TYR A 27 1.43 -1.53 5.67
CA TYR A 27 2.72 -1.02 5.20
C TYR A 27 3.86 -1.48 6.11
N TYR A 28 3.79 -1.14 7.39
CA TYR A 28 4.85 -1.46 8.34
C TYR A 28 5.03 -2.97 8.56
N LYS A 29 3.95 -3.76 8.48
CA LYS A 29 4.04 -5.23 8.57
C LYS A 29 4.68 -5.90 7.36
N ASN A 30 4.72 -5.24 6.21
CA ASN A 30 5.12 -5.84 4.94
C ASN A 30 6.09 -4.96 4.15
N ILE A 31 6.87 -4.12 4.84
CA ILE A 31 7.67 -3.04 4.24
C ILE A 31 8.53 -3.55 3.07
N ASP A 32 9.30 -4.62 3.27
CA ASP A 32 10.18 -5.19 2.24
C ASP A 32 9.43 -5.59 0.97
N ARG A 33 8.28 -6.24 1.14
CA ARG A 33 7.44 -6.72 0.03
C ARG A 33 6.77 -5.55 -0.68
N LEU A 34 6.31 -4.55 0.07
CA LEU A 34 5.67 -3.37 -0.50
C LEU A 34 6.66 -2.47 -1.23
N THR A 35 7.89 -2.34 -0.75
CA THR A 35 8.95 -1.62 -1.48
C THR A 35 9.21 -2.26 -2.85
N VAL A 36 9.21 -3.60 -2.94
CA VAL A 36 9.34 -4.30 -4.23
C VAL A 36 8.11 -4.06 -5.11
N LEU A 37 6.90 -4.11 -4.55
CA LEU A 37 5.67 -3.86 -5.29
C LEU A 37 5.55 -2.41 -5.78
N GLN A 38 5.98 -1.42 -4.99
CA GLN A 38 6.02 -0.01 -5.39
C GLN A 38 6.93 0.19 -6.62
N LYS A 39 8.09 -0.47 -6.65
CA LYS A 39 8.99 -0.45 -7.83
C LYS A 39 8.36 -1.09 -9.06
N LYS A 40 7.60 -2.18 -8.88
CA LYS A 40 6.88 -2.87 -9.96
C LYS A 40 5.66 -2.08 -10.48
N TYR A 41 5.01 -1.33 -9.59
CA TYR A 41 3.76 -0.61 -9.87
C TYR A 41 3.86 0.86 -9.42
N PRO A 42 4.67 1.71 -10.09
CA PRO A 42 4.95 3.07 -9.64
C PRO A 42 3.70 3.97 -9.57
N ASN A 43 2.66 3.66 -10.35
CA ASN A 43 1.41 4.44 -10.39
C ASN A 43 0.39 4.03 -9.31
N TRP A 44 0.77 3.25 -8.30
CA TRP A 44 -0.14 2.73 -7.27
C TRP A 44 -0.95 3.81 -6.53
N LYS A 45 -0.40 5.02 -6.40
CA LYS A 45 -1.06 6.15 -5.72
C LYS A 45 -2.34 6.59 -6.39
N GLN A 46 -2.48 6.39 -7.71
CA GLN A 46 -3.67 6.81 -8.45
C GLN A 46 -4.94 6.08 -8.00
N TYR A 47 -4.79 4.98 -7.25
CA TYR A 47 -5.90 4.21 -6.71
C TYR A 47 -6.36 4.68 -5.33
N LEU A 48 -5.65 5.63 -4.71
CA LEU A 48 -5.98 6.18 -3.40
C LEU A 48 -6.54 7.59 -3.57
N ASP A 49 -7.48 7.95 -2.70
CA ASP A 49 -7.96 9.33 -2.60
C ASP A 49 -6.94 10.24 -1.90
N THR A 50 -7.14 11.55 -2.03
CA THR A 50 -6.25 12.57 -1.47
C THR A 50 -6.16 12.48 0.06
N GLU A 51 -7.26 12.16 0.76
CA GLU A 51 -7.26 12.05 2.22
C GLU A 51 -6.35 10.90 2.69
N THR A 52 -6.48 9.74 2.03
CA THR A 52 -5.67 8.56 2.32
C THR A 52 -4.21 8.85 2.06
N LEU A 53 -3.88 9.47 0.91
CA LEU A 53 -2.51 9.85 0.58
C LEU A 53 -1.91 10.79 1.64
N ASN A 54 -2.64 11.80 2.08
CA ASN A 54 -2.17 12.75 3.10
C ASN A 54 -1.84 12.03 4.42
N LYS A 55 -2.73 11.15 4.91
CA LYS A 55 -2.49 10.39 6.13
C LYS A 55 -1.29 9.44 6.02
N LEU A 56 -1.10 8.80 4.86
CA LEU A 56 0.06 7.96 4.60
C LEU A 56 1.36 8.79 4.66
N ALA A 57 1.38 9.99 4.05
CA ALA A 57 2.54 10.88 4.09
C ALA A 57 2.87 11.35 5.52
N GLU A 58 1.86 11.78 6.28
CA GLU A 58 2.01 12.18 7.69
C GLU A 58 2.57 11.04 8.56
N SER A 59 2.28 9.79 8.18
CA SER A 59 2.75 8.59 8.87
C SER A 59 4.15 8.14 8.44
N GLY A 60 4.84 8.91 7.60
CA GLY A 60 6.21 8.61 7.14
C GLY A 60 6.30 7.58 6.02
N ILE A 61 5.18 7.23 5.37
CA ILE A 61 5.18 6.30 4.25
C ILE A 61 5.67 7.04 3.00
N PRO A 62 6.72 6.54 2.33
CA PRO A 62 7.19 7.13 1.09
C PRO A 62 6.11 6.94 0.02
N LEU A 63 5.47 8.06 -0.30
CA LEU A 63 4.66 8.21 -1.50
C LEU A 63 5.62 8.25 -2.68
#